data_AF-A0A6L5FXB9-F1
#
_entry.id   AF-A0A6L5FXB9-F1
#
_cell.length_a   1.000
_cell.length_b   1.000
_cell.length_c   1.000
_cell.angle_alpha   90.00
_cell.angle_beta   90.00
_cell.angle_gamma   90.00
#
_symmetry.space_group_name_H-M   'P 1'
#
loop_
_entity.id
_entity.type
_entity.pdbx_description
1 polymer ?
#
loop_
_entity_poly.entity_id
_entity_poly.type
_entity_poly.pdbx_seq_one_letter_code
_entity_poly.pdbx_strand_id
1 'polypeptide(L)'
;MKRGCAFVEENEPGALAYECFADEASERVVWHEMYEDEDAFVAHVQNLTETGMLDEMMQVYEIERITFLTRITDPRIQEIAQQFGATMLHGLGGVVR
;
A
#
# COMPACT_ATOMS: atom_id res chain seq x y z
N MET A 1 -6.67 -2.56 13.95
CA MET A 1 -6.70 -1.64 12.78
C MET A 1 -6.58 -0.15 13.10
N LYS A 2 -7.30 0.45 14.06
CA LYS A 2 -7.20 1.91 14.35
C LYS A 2 -5.77 2.44 14.59
N ARG A 3 -4.83 1.59 15.00
CA ARG A 3 -3.42 1.94 15.19
C ARG A 3 -2.63 2.14 13.88
N GLY A 4 -2.98 1.43 12.80
CA GLY A 4 -2.23 1.49 11.54
C GLY A 4 -2.46 2.80 10.79
N CYS A 5 -3.72 3.21 10.60
CA CYS A 5 -4.02 4.48 9.93
C CYS A 5 -3.51 5.69 10.72
N ALA A 6 -3.65 5.68 12.05
CA ALA A 6 -3.10 6.74 12.90
C ALA A 6 -1.57 6.78 12.84
N PHE A 7 -0.90 5.62 12.81
CA PHE A 7 0.55 5.55 12.66
C PHE A 7 1.00 6.18 11.34
N VAL A 8 0.37 5.82 10.22
CA VAL A 8 0.70 6.39 8.90
C VAL A 8 0.47 7.89 8.88
N GLU A 9 -0.68 8.36 9.38
CA GLU A 9 -0.98 9.81 9.46
C GLU A 9 0.05 10.59 10.30
N GLU A 10 0.54 10.01 11.39
CA GLU A 10 1.49 10.65 12.30
C GLU A 10 2.96 10.56 11.83
N ASN A 11 3.35 9.50 11.13
CA ASN A 11 4.76 9.15 10.88
C ASN A 11 5.15 9.18 9.40
N GLU A 12 4.20 9.24 8.47
CA GLU A 12 4.46 9.13 7.04
C GLU A 12 3.90 10.35 6.28
N PRO A 13 4.55 11.52 6.39
CA PRO A 13 4.05 12.77 5.80
C PRO A 13 3.98 12.74 4.25
N GLY A 14 4.66 11.79 3.61
CA GLY A 14 4.60 11.56 2.17
C GLY A 14 3.43 10.65 1.73
N ALA A 15 2.63 10.13 2.67
CA ALA A 15 1.38 9.42 2.36
C ALA A 15 0.27 10.43 2.03
N LEU A 16 -0.27 10.34 0.81
CA LEU A 16 -1.34 11.20 0.30
C LEU A 16 -2.73 10.61 0.55
N ALA A 17 -2.83 9.28 0.52
CA ALA A 17 -4.04 8.54 0.85
C ALA A 17 -3.66 7.22 1.54
N TYR A 18 -4.43 6.85 2.55
CA TYR A 18 -4.29 5.59 3.26
C TYR A 18 -5.64 5.17 3.83
N GLU A 19 -6.43 4.52 2.99
CA GLU A 19 -7.85 4.28 3.22
C GLU A 19 -8.15 2.79 3.15
N CYS A 20 -8.99 2.32 4.08
CA CYS A 20 -9.44 0.93 4.15
C CYS A 20 -10.95 0.87 3.93
N PHE A 21 -11.37 0.15 2.89
CA PHE A 21 -12.77 -0.13 2.59
C PHE A 21 -13.05 -1.60 2.89
N ALA A 22 -13.95 -1.86 3.83
CA ALA A 22 -14.33 -3.23 4.20
C ALA A 22 -15.76 -3.52 3.74
N ASP A 23 -15.96 -4.68 3.14
CA ASP A 23 -17.26 -5.28 2.86
C ASP A 23 -17.40 -6.54 3.71
N GLU A 24 -18.13 -6.41 4.82
CA GLU A 24 -18.36 -7.51 5.76
C GLU A 24 -19.19 -8.63 5.13
N ALA A 25 -20.05 -8.34 4.15
CA ALA A 25 -20.90 -9.35 3.52
C ALA A 25 -20.11 -10.29 2.61
N SER A 26 -19.07 -9.78 1.96
CA SER A 26 -18.16 -10.58 1.14
C SER A 26 -16.85 -10.95 1.85
N GLU A 27 -16.67 -10.51 3.11
CA GLU A 27 -15.45 -10.67 3.92
C GLU A 27 -14.20 -10.15 3.20
N ARG A 28 -14.35 -9.06 2.44
CA ARG A 28 -13.26 -8.46 1.65
C ARG A 28 -12.87 -7.10 2.17
N VAL A 29 -11.59 -6.80 2.02
CA VAL A 29 -11.02 -5.49 2.32
C VAL A 29 -10.24 -5.00 1.11
N VAL A 30 -10.40 -3.72 0.79
CA VAL A 30 -9.57 -3.00 -0.17
C VAL A 30 -8.80 -1.93 0.57
N TRP A 31 -7.49 -1.90 0.36
CA TRP A 31 -6.65 -0.80 0.76
C TRP A 31 -6.31 0.07 -0.43
N HIS A 32 -6.52 1.37 -0.26
CA HIS A 32 -6.16 2.41 -1.21
C HIS A 32 -5.06 3.26 -0.60
N GLU A 33 -3.89 3.17 -1.20
CA GLU A 33 -2.68 3.82 -0.74
C GLU A 33 -2.11 4.68 -1.86
N MET A 34 -1.76 5.93 -1.54
CA MET A 34 -1.12 6.85 -2.46
C MET A 34 0.02 7.55 -1.74
N TYR A 35 1.15 7.71 -2.43
CA TYR A 35 2.35 8.33 -1.91
C TYR A 35 2.81 9.43 -2.87
N GLU A 36 3.47 10.45 -2.34
CA GLU A 36 3.99 11.57 -3.12
C GLU A 36 5.02 11.12 -4.17
N ASP A 37 5.88 10.17 -3.78
CA ASP A 37 6.93 9.61 -4.62
C ASP A 37 7.31 8.18 -4.21
N GLU A 38 8.29 7.61 -4.92
CA GLU A 38 8.81 6.27 -4.64
C GLU A 38 9.52 6.17 -3.28
N ASP A 39 10.15 7.24 -2.79
CA ASP A 39 10.86 7.24 -1.51
C ASP A 39 9.86 7.14 -0.34
N ALA A 40 8.76 7.87 -0.40
CA ALA A 40 7.67 7.80 0.58
C ALA A 40 7.05 6.39 0.67
N PHE A 41 6.82 5.75 -0.48
CA PHE A 41 6.33 4.36 -0.51
C PHE A 41 7.36 3.37 0.05
N VAL A 42 8.64 3.50 -0.31
CA VAL A 42 9.68 2.61 0.23
C VAL A 42 9.80 2.77 1.75
N ALA A 43 9.71 4.00 2.27
CA ALA A 43 9.68 4.26 3.70
C ALA A 43 8.46 3.62 4.38
N HIS A 44 7.28 3.66 3.74
CA HIS A 44 6.08 2.98 4.24
C HIS A 44 6.30 1.47 4.40
N VAL A 45 6.82 0.80 3.37
CA VAL A 45 7.09 -0.65 3.41
C VAL A 45 8.12 -1.00 4.50
N GLN A 46 9.14 -0.16 4.68
CA GLN A 46 10.12 -0.30 5.76
C GLN A 46 9.47 -0.16 7.12
N ASN A 47 8.66 0.88 7.34
CA ASN A 47 7.95 1.09 8.60
C ASN A 47 7.05 -0.08 8.94
N LEU A 48 6.25 -0.59 7.99
CA LEU A 48 5.39 -1.75 8.22
C LEU A 48 6.18 -3.01 8.61
N THR A 49 7.36 -3.19 8.02
CA THR A 49 8.23 -4.33 8.30
C THR A 49 8.89 -4.18 9.69
N GLU A 50 9.48 -3.03 9.99
CA GLU A 50 10.22 -2.78 11.23
C GLU A 50 9.32 -2.74 12.47
N THR A 51 8.09 -2.24 12.31
CA THR A 51 7.09 -2.23 13.38
C THR A 51 6.40 -3.57 13.60
N GLY A 52 6.59 -4.54 12.68
CA GLY A 52 5.91 -5.83 12.68
C GLY A 52 4.44 -5.75 12.23
N MET A 53 3.95 -4.57 11.82
CA MET A 53 2.57 -4.41 11.35
C MET A 53 2.27 -5.24 10.11
N LEU A 54 3.25 -5.40 9.21
CA LEU A 54 3.10 -6.25 8.03
C LEU A 54 2.79 -7.70 8.43
N ASP A 55 3.54 -8.26 9.39
CA ASP A 55 3.33 -9.63 9.87
C ASP A 55 1.97 -9.78 10.54
N GLU A 56 1.56 -8.80 11.35
CA GLU A 56 0.22 -8.79 11.96
C GLU A 56 -0.90 -8.75 10.89
N MET A 57 -0.73 -7.95 9.84
CA MET A 57 -1.69 -7.88 8.73
C MET A 57 -1.77 -9.22 7.99
N MET A 58 -0.64 -9.86 7.70
CA MET A 58 -0.58 -11.14 7.00
C MET A 58 -1.11 -12.33 7.82
N GLN A 59 -1.23 -12.20 9.14
CA GLN A 59 -1.89 -13.21 9.98
C GLN A 59 -3.41 -13.13 9.91
N VAL A 60 -3.95 -11.98 9.52
CA VAL A 60 -5.40 -11.71 9.51
C VAL A 60 -5.96 -11.72 8.08
N TYR A 61 -5.17 -11.29 7.11
CA TYR A 61 -5.60 -11.12 5.72
C TYR A 61 -4.84 -12.04 4.77
N GLU A 62 -5.58 -12.63 3.83
CA GLU A 62 -5.01 -13.22 2.64
C GLU A 62 -5.02 -12.18 1.51
N ILE A 63 -3.84 -11.90 0.96
CA ILE A 63 -3.71 -10.95 -0.15
C ILE A 63 -4.19 -11.65 -1.44
N GLU A 64 -5.40 -11.30 -1.90
CA GLU A 64 -5.92 -11.78 -3.19
C GLU A 64 -5.22 -11.08 -4.37
N ARG A 65 -4.95 -9.78 -4.25
CA ARG A 65 -4.33 -8.97 -5.31
C ARG A 65 -3.72 -7.68 -4.78
N ILE A 66 -2.52 -7.37 -5.25
CA ILE A 66 -1.90 -6.03 -5.16
C ILE A 66 -1.73 -5.46 -6.57
N THR A 67 -1.96 -4.16 -6.72
CA THR A 67 -1.76 -3.46 -8.00
C THR A 67 -1.02 -2.15 -7.78
N PHE A 68 0.11 -1.98 -8.45
CA PHE A 68 0.88 -0.75 -8.40
C PHE A 68 0.59 0.08 -9.65
N LEU A 69 0.21 1.34 -9.43
CA LEU A 69 -0.15 2.31 -10.46
C LEU A 69 0.91 3.41 -10.51
N THR A 70 2.03 3.15 -11.20
CA THR A 70 3.15 4.10 -11.24
C THR A 70 3.93 3.94 -12.55
N ARG A 71 4.70 4.98 -12.93
CA ARG A 71 5.65 4.93 -14.05
C ARG A 71 6.96 4.36 -13.51
N ILE A 72 7.05 3.04 -13.52
CA ILE A 72 8.10 2.36 -12.76
C ILE A 72 9.44 2.45 -13.47
N THR A 73 10.28 3.33 -12.94
CA THR A 73 11.72 3.39 -13.28
C THR A 73 12.60 3.03 -12.09
N ASP A 74 12.04 2.97 -10.87
CA ASP A 74 12.79 2.66 -9.65
C ASP A 74 12.90 1.15 -9.40
N PRO A 75 14.12 0.59 -9.32
CA PRO A 75 14.34 -0.83 -9.03
C PRO A 75 13.78 -1.31 -7.69
N ARG A 76 13.75 -0.46 -6.65
CA ARG A 76 13.26 -0.83 -5.30
C ARG A 76 11.78 -1.19 -5.34
N ILE A 77 11.00 -0.42 -6.10
CA ILE A 77 9.57 -0.66 -6.31
C ILE A 77 9.35 -1.97 -7.08
N GLN A 78 10.22 -2.28 -8.05
CA GLN A 78 10.15 -3.54 -8.80
C GLN A 78 10.43 -4.74 -7.90
N GLU A 79 11.42 -4.65 -7.02
CA GLU A 79 11.76 -5.71 -6.06
C GLU A 79 10.60 -5.96 -5.08
N ILE A 80 10.04 -4.89 -4.49
CA ILE A 80 8.87 -4.97 -3.61
C ILE A 80 7.68 -5.58 -4.35
N ALA A 81 7.38 -5.09 -5.56
CA ALA A 81 6.28 -5.62 -6.35
C ALA A 81 6.44 -7.13 -6.64
N GLN A 82 7.65 -7.58 -6.95
CA GLN A 82 7.93 -9.01 -7.15
C GLN A 82 7.76 -9.81 -5.87
N GLN A 83 8.22 -9.30 -4.72
CA GLN A 83 8.07 -9.95 -3.43
C GLN A 83 6.59 -10.22 -3.09
N PHE A 84 5.71 -9.27 -3.40
CA PHE A 84 4.28 -9.37 -3.12
C PHE A 84 3.44 -9.92 -4.28
N GLY A 85 4.06 -10.32 -5.40
CA GLY A 85 3.33 -10.78 -6.58
C GLY A 85 2.39 -9.72 -7.17
N ALA A 86 2.73 -8.44 -7.02
CA ALA A 86 1.90 -7.33 -7.44
C ALA A 86 1.78 -7.22 -8.97
N THR A 87 0.59 -6.87 -9.45
CA THR A 87 0.38 -6.47 -10.84
C THR A 87 0.85 -5.04 -11.05
N MET A 88 1.65 -4.82 -12.09
CA MET A 88 2.26 -3.52 -12.38
C MET A 88 1.55 -2.89 -13.57
N LEU A 89 0.95 -1.72 -13.40
CA LEU A 89 0.30 -0.99 -14.51
C LEU A 89 0.96 0.37 -14.71
N HIS A 90 1.32 0.65 -15.97
CA HIS A 90 1.91 1.91 -16.37
C HIS A 90 0.85 3.01 -16.47
N GLY A 91 0.66 3.74 -15.35
CA GLY A 91 -0.17 4.95 -15.28
C GLY A 91 -1.68 4.69 -15.20
N LEU A 92 -2.39 5.67 -14.65
CA LEU A 92 -3.84 5.79 -14.69
C LEU A 92 -4.23 6.72 -15.84
N GLY A 93 -4.99 6.21 -16.80
CA GLY A 93 -5.77 7.07 -17.70
C GLY A 93 -7.10 7.40 -17.03
N GLY A 94 -7.32 8.66 -16.65
CA GLY A 94 -8.59 9.15 -16.13
C GLY A 94 -8.52 10.60 -15.69
N VAL A 95 -9.57 11.37 -15.98
CA VAL A 95 -9.72 12.78 -15.57
C VAL A 95 -10.58 12.80 -14.32
N VAL A 96 -10.11 13.43 -13.25
CA VAL A 96 -10.97 13.83 -12.12
C VAL A 96 -11.33 15.29 -12.34
N ARG A 97 -12.62 15.59 -12.39
CA ARG A 97 -13.17 16.94 -12.55
C ARG A 97 -13.86 17.35 -11.27
#